data_AF-A0A525DFL8-F1
#
_entry.id   AF-A0A525DFL8-F1
#
_cell.length_a   1.000
_cell.length_b   1.000
_cell.length_c   1.000
_cell.angle_alpha   90.00
_cell.angle_beta   90.00
_cell.angle_gamma   90.00
#
_symmetry.space_group_name_H-M   'P 1'
#
loop_
_entity.id
_entity.type
_entity.pdbx_description
1 polymer ?
#
loop_
_entity_poly.entity_id
_entity_poly.type
_entity_poly.pdbx_seq_one_letter_code
_entity_poly.pdbx_strand_id
1 'polypeptide(L)'
;MTLYINNATYIDWRDLSVTAAHIRVDEGKTGRIQFLDEAPGPESLNDSDTVIDAAGKVVTKSFGCGHHHIYSTLARGMPAPAKAPQNFTQILEYVWWHLDKNLDMEMIRASAQAAALFCAKNGVTFVIDHHASPFAVEGSLFTVQEAFDRVGLSHMLCYEISDRDGEKIGKQGLEETRQYLSAGHQGHVGLHASFTVGAPLLEQAVAMAERFNTGVHIHVAEDLADQVHCKETYGRRVIERLKEAGALDLNGSILGHCVHLDDRERDLLKYSAAWVVQNVESNLNNNVGVTGYASHGNRIMLGTDGMHSDMLRSAKAAFFMGQGTEGISFPGIYERFRGIHQYLEQVNAQGDGDNNLVILDYETPTPMTSDNFLGHFVFGLESSHVDSVVSSGKLIVHHKKLVLASEDDILGSAREMAVKLWEKLAG
;
A
#
# COMPACT_ATOMS: atom_id res chain seq x y z
N MET A 1 6.02 -26.50 11.42
CA MET A 1 5.81 -26.52 9.97
C MET A 1 6.84 -25.60 9.37
N THR A 2 7.73 -26.14 8.55
CA THR A 2 8.78 -25.40 7.86
C THR A 2 8.49 -25.42 6.37
N LEU A 3 8.72 -24.31 5.68
CA LEU A 3 8.59 -24.23 4.23
C LEU A 3 9.99 -24.32 3.60
N TYR A 4 10.14 -25.20 2.61
CA TYR A 4 11.34 -25.32 1.80
C TYR A 4 11.03 -24.95 0.35
N ILE A 5 11.88 -24.15 -0.27
CA ILE A 5 11.82 -23.78 -1.68
C ILE A 5 13.12 -24.28 -2.34
N ASN A 6 13.03 -25.28 -3.19
CA ASN A 6 14.17 -25.94 -3.81
C ASN A 6 14.38 -25.49 -5.26
N ASN A 7 15.62 -25.59 -5.75
CA ASN A 7 15.99 -25.33 -7.15
C ASN A 7 15.63 -23.92 -7.65
N ALA A 8 15.57 -22.94 -6.76
CA ALA A 8 15.18 -21.58 -7.09
C ALA A 8 16.32 -20.82 -7.77
N THR A 9 15.98 -19.94 -8.72
CA THR A 9 16.84 -18.79 -9.06
C THR A 9 16.48 -17.66 -8.10
N TYR A 10 17.26 -17.48 -7.04
CA TYR A 10 17.06 -16.42 -6.06
C TYR A 10 17.69 -15.11 -6.53
N ILE A 11 16.92 -14.02 -6.43
CA ILE A 11 17.38 -12.64 -6.63
C ILE A 11 17.35 -11.95 -5.29
N ASP A 12 18.52 -11.55 -4.79
CA ASP A 12 18.57 -10.69 -3.60
C ASP A 12 18.08 -9.29 -3.97
N TRP A 13 17.07 -8.81 -3.26
CA TRP A 13 16.42 -7.54 -3.58
C TRP A 13 17.24 -6.31 -3.19
N ARG A 14 18.35 -6.48 -2.44
CA ARG A 14 19.21 -5.39 -1.98
C ARG A 14 20.38 -5.17 -2.93
N ASP A 15 21.07 -6.24 -3.30
CA ASP A 15 22.28 -6.17 -4.14
C ASP A 15 22.11 -6.74 -5.56
N LEU A 16 20.95 -7.32 -5.86
CA LEU A 16 20.59 -7.91 -7.16
C LEU A 16 21.45 -9.12 -7.55
N SER A 17 22.14 -9.74 -6.58
CA SER A 17 22.84 -11.01 -6.80
C SER A 17 21.86 -12.09 -7.25
N VAL A 18 22.29 -12.88 -8.24
CA VAL A 18 21.52 -13.98 -8.81
C VAL A 18 22.20 -15.30 -8.44
N THR A 19 21.50 -16.15 -7.68
CA THR A 19 22.07 -17.41 -7.18
C THR A 19 21.10 -18.57 -7.33
N ALA A 20 21.59 -19.74 -7.74
CA ALA A 20 20.86 -20.97 -7.58
C ALA A 20 20.80 -21.33 -6.08
N ALA A 21 19.61 -21.63 -5.56
CA ALA A 21 19.41 -21.78 -4.13
C ALA A 21 18.38 -22.87 -3.75
N HIS A 22 18.67 -23.53 -2.63
CA HIS A 22 17.67 -24.20 -1.78
C HIS A 22 17.45 -23.34 -0.55
N ILE A 23 16.19 -23.03 -0.24
CA ILE A 23 15.83 -22.04 0.78
C ILE A 23 14.94 -22.70 1.80
N ARG A 24 15.37 -22.68 3.07
CA ARG A 24 14.50 -22.90 4.21
C ARG A 24 13.88 -21.58 4.64
N VAL A 25 12.58 -21.56 4.85
CA VAL A 25 11.82 -20.38 5.25
C VAL A 25 11.21 -20.63 6.62
N ASP A 26 11.64 -19.84 7.61
CA ASP A 26 11.12 -19.93 8.96
C ASP A 26 9.82 -19.14 9.09
N GLU A 27 8.83 -19.69 9.81
CA GLU A 27 7.56 -19.04 10.09
C GLU A 27 7.72 -17.91 11.12
N GLY A 28 6.97 -16.82 10.95
CA GLY A 28 6.83 -15.74 11.93
C GLY A 28 6.92 -14.35 11.31
N LYS A 29 6.41 -13.35 12.02
CA LYS A 29 6.39 -11.94 11.55
C LYS A 29 7.78 -11.31 11.38
N THR A 30 8.80 -11.92 11.98
CA THR A 30 10.23 -11.55 11.89
C THR A 30 11.10 -12.71 11.42
N GLY A 31 10.49 -13.72 10.81
CA GLY A 31 11.19 -14.92 10.35
C GLY A 31 12.21 -14.59 9.26
N ARG A 32 13.14 -15.52 9.07
CA ARG A 32 14.27 -15.37 8.16
C ARG A 32 14.26 -16.47 7.11
N ILE A 33 15.10 -16.30 6.11
CA ILE A 33 15.46 -17.35 5.16
C ILE A 33 16.85 -17.88 5.48
N GLN A 34 17.06 -19.16 5.23
CA GLN A 34 18.36 -19.82 5.30
C GLN A 34 18.63 -20.52 3.97
N PHE A 35 19.77 -20.21 3.36
CA PHE A 35 20.26 -20.93 2.19
C PHE A 35 20.86 -22.27 2.61
N LEU A 36 20.54 -23.33 1.87
CA LEU A 36 21.01 -24.68 2.07
C LEU A 36 21.88 -25.10 0.87
N ASP A 37 22.92 -25.89 1.15
CA ASP A 37 23.80 -26.43 0.10
C ASP A 37 23.07 -27.48 -0.76
N GLU A 38 22.14 -28.23 -0.16
CA GLU A 38 21.37 -29.28 -0.82
C GLU A 38 19.90 -29.23 -0.39
N ALA A 39 19.01 -29.72 -1.26
CA ALA A 39 17.60 -29.91 -0.91
C ALA A 39 17.45 -30.90 0.27
N PRO A 40 16.52 -30.65 1.21
CA PRO A 40 16.28 -31.58 2.31
C PRO A 40 15.82 -32.94 1.76
N GLY A 41 16.51 -34.01 2.16
CA GLY A 41 16.12 -35.38 1.83
C GLY A 41 14.86 -35.81 2.61
N PRO A 42 14.14 -36.86 2.17
CA PRO A 42 12.91 -37.31 2.81
C PRO A 42 13.04 -37.59 4.31
N GLU A 43 14.21 -38.07 4.75
CA GLU A 43 14.48 -38.39 6.16
C GLU A 43 14.65 -37.15 7.07
N SER A 44 14.87 -35.97 6.47
CA SER A 44 15.02 -34.68 7.17
C SER A 44 13.73 -33.86 7.22
N LEU A 45 12.69 -34.31 6.52
CA LEU A 45 11.38 -33.65 6.46
C LEU A 45 10.45 -34.24 7.52
N ASN A 46 9.68 -33.35 8.15
CA ASN A 46 8.55 -33.76 8.98
C ASN A 46 7.27 -33.76 8.13
N ASP A 47 6.25 -34.53 8.53
CA ASP A 47 4.95 -34.59 7.83
C ASP A 47 4.25 -33.22 7.70
N SER A 48 4.59 -32.27 8.59
CA SER A 48 4.04 -30.91 8.57
C SER A 48 4.81 -29.95 7.67
N ASP A 49 5.93 -30.36 7.08
CA ASP A 49 6.76 -29.49 6.25
C ASP A 49 6.17 -29.38 4.83
N THR A 50 6.31 -28.20 4.23
CA THR A 50 5.89 -27.95 2.85
C THR A 50 7.13 -27.80 1.99
N VAL A 51 7.15 -28.46 0.83
CA VAL A 51 8.27 -28.39 -0.11
C VAL A 51 7.75 -27.90 -1.46
N ILE A 52 8.34 -26.82 -1.96
CA ILE A 52 8.06 -26.26 -3.29
C ILE A 52 9.28 -26.49 -4.16
N ASP A 53 9.08 -27.10 -5.33
CA ASP A 53 10.09 -27.10 -6.39
C ASP A 53 9.94 -25.84 -7.25
N ALA A 54 10.96 -24.99 -7.22
CA ALA A 54 11.04 -23.72 -7.95
C ALA A 54 12.03 -23.80 -9.13
N ALA A 55 12.31 -25.00 -9.64
CA ALA A 55 13.10 -25.19 -10.85
C ALA A 55 12.57 -24.32 -12.00
N GLY A 56 13.44 -23.52 -12.60
CA GLY A 56 13.08 -22.58 -13.68
C GLY A 56 12.32 -21.33 -13.24
N LYS A 57 12.03 -21.17 -11.94
CA LYS A 57 11.32 -20.01 -11.39
C LYS A 57 12.28 -19.04 -10.70
N VAL A 58 11.86 -17.78 -10.65
CA VAL A 58 12.57 -16.71 -9.96
C VAL A 58 11.96 -16.52 -8.56
N VAL A 59 12.79 -16.42 -7.53
CA VAL A 59 12.36 -16.14 -6.16
C VAL A 59 13.02 -14.85 -5.70
N THR A 60 12.23 -13.93 -5.16
CA THR A 60 12.73 -12.67 -4.59
C THR A 60 11.87 -12.28 -3.39
N LYS A 61 12.33 -11.31 -2.61
CA LYS A 61 11.49 -10.60 -1.64
C LYS A 61 10.16 -10.18 -2.28
N SER A 62 9.07 -10.49 -1.58
CA SER A 62 7.71 -10.10 -1.95
C SER A 62 7.57 -8.59 -2.15
N PHE A 63 6.43 -8.14 -2.64
CA PHE A 63 6.15 -6.74 -2.85
C PHE A 63 5.41 -6.14 -1.65
N GLY A 64 5.43 -4.82 -1.54
CA GLY A 64 4.65 -4.07 -0.58
C GLY A 64 3.93 -2.91 -1.26
N CYS A 65 2.75 -2.53 -0.74
CA CYS A 65 2.00 -1.36 -1.19
C CYS A 65 2.03 -0.26 -0.12
N GLY A 66 2.68 0.87 -0.42
CA GLY A 66 2.91 1.94 0.54
C GLY A 66 1.71 2.87 0.76
N HIS A 67 0.69 2.77 -0.09
CA HIS A 67 -0.56 3.52 0.03
C HIS A 67 -1.66 2.85 -0.83
N HIS A 68 -2.78 2.52 -0.20
CA HIS A 68 -3.97 1.92 -0.81
C HIS A 68 -5.25 2.57 -0.25
N HIS A 69 -6.34 2.55 -1.03
CA HIS A 69 -7.70 2.84 -0.58
C HIS A 69 -8.58 1.61 -0.73
N ILE A 70 -8.51 0.71 0.24
CA ILE A 70 -9.18 -0.59 0.15
C ILE A 70 -10.70 -0.47 0.12
N TYR A 71 -11.25 0.57 0.73
CA TYR A 71 -12.69 0.84 0.76
C TYR A 71 -13.29 1.03 -0.65
N SER A 72 -12.47 1.33 -1.66
CA SER A 72 -12.89 1.58 -3.03
C SER A 72 -12.89 0.34 -3.93
N THR A 73 -12.53 -0.85 -3.43
CA THR A 73 -12.42 -2.08 -4.26
C THR A 73 -13.73 -2.44 -4.95
N LEU A 74 -14.88 -2.16 -4.32
CA LEU A 74 -16.21 -2.39 -4.88
C LEU A 74 -16.67 -1.32 -5.89
N ALA A 75 -15.86 -0.29 -6.14
CA ALA A 75 -16.18 0.78 -7.10
C ALA A 75 -16.07 0.34 -8.56
N ARG A 76 -15.35 -0.76 -8.84
CA ARG A 76 -15.09 -1.19 -10.22
C ARG A 76 -16.38 -1.62 -10.92
N GLY A 77 -16.88 -0.76 -11.80
CA GLY A 77 -18.12 -0.97 -12.53
C GLY A 77 -19.36 -0.31 -11.89
N MET A 78 -19.16 0.53 -10.87
CA MET A 78 -20.24 1.29 -10.25
C MET A 78 -20.94 2.24 -11.24
N PRO A 79 -22.21 2.62 -10.98
CA PRO A 79 -22.92 3.61 -11.78
C PRO A 79 -22.15 4.93 -11.89
N ALA A 80 -22.29 5.60 -13.04
CA ALA A 80 -21.74 6.94 -13.20
C ALA A 80 -22.42 7.92 -12.22
N PRO A 81 -21.70 8.94 -11.74
CA PRO A 81 -22.31 9.98 -10.90
C PRO A 81 -23.41 10.71 -11.68
N ALA A 82 -24.42 11.23 -10.97
CA ALA A 82 -25.53 11.96 -11.57
C ALA A 82 -25.08 13.18 -12.42
N LYS A 83 -23.91 13.73 -12.10
CA LYS A 83 -23.26 14.80 -12.86
C LYS A 83 -21.81 14.42 -13.12
N ALA A 84 -21.38 14.55 -14.36
CA ALA A 84 -19.98 14.35 -14.74
C ALA A 84 -19.09 15.42 -14.06
N PRO A 85 -18.10 15.02 -13.24
CA PRO A 85 -17.22 15.97 -12.58
C PRO A 85 -16.34 16.70 -13.58
N GLN A 86 -16.06 17.98 -13.32
CA GLN A 86 -15.25 18.85 -14.19
C GLN A 86 -13.87 19.18 -13.61
N ASN A 87 -13.63 18.85 -12.35
CA ASN A 87 -12.39 19.09 -11.63
C ASN A 87 -12.26 18.10 -10.47
N PHE A 88 -11.10 18.11 -9.80
CA PHE A 88 -10.79 17.18 -8.72
C PHE A 88 -11.77 17.26 -7.54
N THR A 89 -12.14 18.47 -7.08
CA THR A 89 -13.11 18.63 -6.00
C THR A 89 -14.46 17.99 -6.33
N GLN A 90 -14.94 18.12 -7.57
CA GLN A 90 -16.17 17.46 -8.00
C GLN A 90 -16.00 15.93 -8.15
N ILE A 91 -14.82 15.43 -8.50
CA ILE A 91 -14.54 13.99 -8.48
C ILE A 91 -14.71 13.48 -7.04
N LEU A 92 -14.12 14.16 -6.05
CA LEU A 92 -14.28 13.83 -4.65
C LEU A 92 -15.76 13.86 -4.23
N GLU A 93 -16.45 14.98 -4.45
CA GLU A 93 -17.84 15.16 -4.03
C GLU A 93 -18.81 14.20 -4.71
N TYR A 94 -18.72 14.03 -6.03
CA TYR A 94 -19.73 13.32 -6.81
C TYR A 94 -19.46 11.82 -6.91
N VAL A 95 -18.22 11.39 -6.66
CA VAL A 95 -17.79 10.00 -6.82
C VAL A 95 -17.36 9.42 -5.48
N TRP A 96 -16.24 9.89 -4.94
CA TRP A 96 -15.58 9.21 -3.83
C TRP A 96 -16.30 9.39 -2.49
N TRP A 97 -16.69 10.63 -2.16
CA TRP A 97 -17.45 10.93 -0.96
C TRP A 97 -18.87 10.39 -1.04
N HIS A 98 -19.45 10.29 -2.25
CA HIS A 98 -20.73 9.60 -2.42
C HIS A 98 -20.58 8.10 -2.11
N LEU A 99 -19.49 7.49 -2.55
CA LEU A 99 -19.20 6.08 -2.28
C LEU A 99 -18.95 5.81 -0.79
N ASP A 100 -18.02 6.51 -0.15
CA ASP A 100 -17.60 6.20 1.23
C ASP A 100 -18.71 6.41 2.27
N LYS A 101 -19.63 7.36 2.01
CA LYS A 101 -20.82 7.60 2.83
C LYS A 101 -21.87 6.49 2.74
N ASN A 102 -21.85 5.68 1.68
CA ASN A 102 -22.82 4.61 1.47
C ASN A 102 -22.32 3.22 1.93
N LEU A 103 -21.08 3.15 2.43
CA LEU A 103 -20.51 1.92 2.98
C LEU A 103 -21.14 1.55 4.32
N ASP A 104 -21.33 0.25 4.51
CA ASP A 104 -21.59 -0.38 5.81
C ASP A 104 -20.52 -1.43 6.13
N MET A 105 -20.60 -2.03 7.32
CA MET A 105 -19.59 -2.99 7.78
C MET A 105 -19.48 -4.26 6.93
N GLU A 106 -20.56 -4.70 6.29
CA GLU A 106 -20.51 -5.86 5.39
C GLU A 106 -19.78 -5.51 4.10
N MET A 107 -20.06 -4.32 3.55
CA MET A 107 -19.38 -3.79 2.38
C MET A 107 -17.89 -3.57 2.65
N ILE A 108 -17.53 -2.99 3.79
CA ILE A 108 -16.13 -2.78 4.20
C ILE A 108 -15.40 -4.11 4.27
N ARG A 109 -15.98 -5.11 4.94
CA ARG A 109 -15.38 -6.45 5.05
C ARG A 109 -15.18 -7.11 3.69
N ALA A 110 -16.19 -7.06 2.82
CA ALA A 110 -16.10 -7.67 1.49
C ALA A 110 -15.08 -6.95 0.60
N SER A 111 -15.04 -5.61 0.65
CA SER A 111 -14.05 -4.79 -0.05
C SER A 111 -12.63 -5.14 0.40
N ALA A 112 -12.42 -5.24 1.72
CA ALA A 112 -11.11 -5.59 2.29
C ALA A 112 -10.67 -7.01 1.95
N GLN A 113 -11.56 -8.00 1.99
CA GLN A 113 -11.22 -9.37 1.61
C GLN A 113 -10.85 -9.48 0.13
N ALA A 114 -11.58 -8.79 -0.74
CA ALA A 114 -11.27 -8.76 -2.17
C ALA A 114 -9.93 -8.05 -2.44
N ALA A 115 -9.67 -6.91 -1.80
CA ALA A 115 -8.40 -6.19 -1.91
C ALA A 115 -7.22 -7.05 -1.44
N ALA A 116 -7.35 -7.69 -0.28
CA ALA A 116 -6.35 -8.60 0.28
C ALA A 116 -6.06 -9.76 -0.69
N LEU A 117 -7.10 -10.39 -1.23
CA LEU A 117 -6.97 -11.43 -2.26
C LEU A 117 -6.18 -10.93 -3.47
N PHE A 118 -6.52 -9.77 -4.03
CA PHE A 118 -5.84 -9.23 -5.21
C PHE A 118 -4.40 -8.84 -4.91
N CYS A 119 -4.11 -8.28 -3.73
CA CYS A 119 -2.76 -8.00 -3.27
C CYS A 119 -1.93 -9.28 -3.20
N ALA A 120 -2.42 -10.32 -2.50
CA ALA A 120 -1.74 -11.61 -2.42
C ALA A 120 -1.44 -12.19 -3.80
N LYS A 121 -2.43 -12.22 -4.71
CA LYS A 121 -2.24 -12.78 -6.05
C LYS A 121 -1.26 -12.01 -6.93
N ASN A 122 -1.01 -10.75 -6.61
CA ASN A 122 -0.03 -9.91 -7.30
C ASN A 122 1.31 -9.83 -6.57
N GLY A 123 1.59 -10.73 -5.61
CA GLY A 123 2.90 -10.82 -4.95
C GLY A 123 3.07 -9.88 -3.77
N VAL A 124 2.03 -9.18 -3.34
CA VAL A 124 2.07 -8.25 -2.21
C VAL A 124 1.82 -9.00 -0.89
N THR A 125 2.66 -8.74 0.12
CA THR A 125 2.52 -9.33 1.46
C THR A 125 2.30 -8.30 2.56
N PHE A 126 2.53 -7.01 2.27
CA PHE A 126 2.35 -5.91 3.19
C PHE A 126 1.61 -4.75 2.52
N VAL A 127 0.57 -4.22 3.17
CA VAL A 127 -0.21 -3.08 2.66
C VAL A 127 -0.36 -2.02 3.74
N ILE A 128 -0.10 -0.76 3.37
CA ILE A 128 -0.47 0.41 4.16
C ILE A 128 -1.80 0.93 3.59
N ASP A 129 -2.88 0.75 4.34
CA ASP A 129 -4.23 1.16 3.92
C ASP A 129 -4.63 2.49 4.53
N HIS A 130 -5.34 3.29 3.75
CA HIS A 130 -5.94 4.55 4.15
C HIS A 130 -7.46 4.47 3.92
N HIS A 131 -8.18 4.13 5.00
CA HIS A 131 -9.57 3.70 4.97
C HIS A 131 -10.55 4.84 5.24
N ALA A 132 -11.54 5.06 4.37
CA ALA A 132 -12.61 6.03 4.59
C ALA A 132 -14.00 5.36 4.64
N SER A 133 -14.75 5.63 5.70
CA SER A 133 -16.13 5.16 5.90
C SER A 133 -16.88 6.05 6.92
N PRO A 134 -17.15 7.33 6.60
CA PRO A 134 -17.61 8.32 7.58
C PRO A 134 -18.92 7.94 8.29
N PHE A 135 -19.77 7.11 7.70
CA PHE A 135 -21.03 6.64 8.31
C PHE A 135 -21.00 5.19 8.79
N ALA A 136 -19.81 4.58 8.80
CA ALA A 136 -19.52 3.25 9.33
C ALA A 136 -18.11 3.29 9.96
N VAL A 137 -17.93 4.09 11.01
CA VAL A 137 -16.62 4.36 11.64
C VAL A 137 -16.22 3.29 12.65
N GLU A 138 -17.09 3.04 13.64
CA GLU A 138 -16.81 2.20 14.81
C GLU A 138 -16.56 0.75 14.39
N GLY A 139 -15.37 0.23 14.70
CA GLY A 139 -14.94 -1.12 14.36
C GLY A 139 -14.48 -1.32 12.91
N SER A 140 -14.37 -0.25 12.12
CA SER A 140 -13.96 -0.33 10.71
C SER A 140 -12.52 -0.83 10.55
N LEU A 141 -11.56 -0.34 11.35
CA LEU A 141 -10.17 -0.78 11.26
C LEU A 141 -10.01 -2.23 11.68
N PHE A 142 -10.72 -2.66 12.72
CA PHE A 142 -10.76 -4.06 13.15
C PHE A 142 -11.37 -4.96 12.07
N THR A 143 -12.42 -4.50 11.39
CA THR A 143 -13.04 -5.23 10.27
C THR A 143 -12.07 -5.39 9.09
N VAL A 144 -11.31 -4.36 8.74
CA VAL A 144 -10.28 -4.42 7.69
C VAL A 144 -9.15 -5.37 8.10
N GLN A 145 -8.69 -5.30 9.35
CA GLN A 145 -7.68 -6.22 9.89
C GLN A 145 -8.15 -7.68 9.78
N GLU A 146 -9.34 -8.01 10.26
CA GLU A 146 -9.88 -9.38 10.20
C GLU A 146 -9.93 -9.91 8.76
N ALA A 147 -10.28 -9.04 7.80
CA ALA A 147 -10.30 -9.38 6.39
C ALA A 147 -8.90 -9.70 5.85
N PHE A 148 -7.87 -8.95 6.26
CA PHE A 148 -6.47 -9.17 5.87
C PHE A 148 -5.88 -10.41 6.51
N ASP A 149 -6.11 -10.60 7.80
CA ASP A 149 -5.69 -11.78 8.56
C ASP A 149 -6.25 -13.07 7.93
N ARG A 150 -7.50 -13.04 7.44
CA ARG A 150 -8.12 -14.17 6.74
C ARG A 150 -7.36 -14.61 5.47
N VAL A 151 -6.75 -13.66 4.75
CA VAL A 151 -5.97 -13.94 3.53
C VAL A 151 -4.48 -14.18 3.86
N GLY A 152 -4.03 -13.73 5.03
CA GLY A 152 -2.65 -13.87 5.50
C GLY A 152 -1.74 -12.70 5.08
N LEU A 153 -2.29 -11.53 4.75
CA LEU A 153 -1.49 -10.33 4.51
C LEU A 153 -1.18 -9.59 5.80
N SER A 154 0.04 -9.10 5.90
CA SER A 154 0.40 -8.11 6.92
C SER A 154 -0.07 -6.73 6.48
N HIS A 155 -0.33 -5.86 7.45
CA HIS A 155 -0.93 -4.56 7.18
C HIS A 155 -0.50 -3.51 8.20
N MET A 156 -0.68 -2.25 7.80
CA MET A 156 -0.65 -1.08 8.65
C MET A 156 -1.85 -0.22 8.27
N LEU A 157 -2.79 -0.05 9.19
CA LEU A 157 -4.08 0.58 8.87
C LEU A 157 -4.13 2.02 9.36
N CYS A 158 -4.84 2.85 8.60
CA CYS A 158 -5.10 4.24 8.92
C CYS A 158 -6.59 4.51 8.67
N TYR A 159 -7.30 5.10 9.63
CA TYR A 159 -8.62 5.65 9.35
C TYR A 159 -8.45 7.07 8.81
N GLU A 160 -9.08 7.39 7.68
CA GLU A 160 -9.08 8.72 7.08
C GLU A 160 -9.95 9.68 7.90
N ILE A 161 -9.34 10.45 8.81
CA ILE A 161 -10.07 11.41 9.64
C ILE A 161 -10.23 12.75 8.89
N SER A 162 -11.43 13.32 8.97
CA SER A 162 -11.81 14.54 8.26
C SER A 162 -12.94 15.29 8.97
N ASP A 163 -12.97 16.62 8.85
CA ASP A 163 -14.06 17.48 9.32
C ASP A 163 -15.19 17.65 8.28
N ARG A 164 -15.03 17.09 7.07
CA ARG A 164 -15.96 17.30 5.94
C ARG A 164 -17.41 16.86 6.22
N ASP A 165 -17.59 15.86 7.09
CA ASP A 165 -18.90 15.31 7.48
C ASP A 165 -19.31 15.73 8.90
N GLY A 166 -18.68 16.79 9.42
CA GLY A 166 -18.96 17.39 10.71
C GLY A 166 -18.06 16.88 11.84
N GLU A 167 -17.89 17.73 12.86
CA GLU A 167 -17.00 17.49 14.01
C GLU A 167 -17.28 16.16 14.72
N LYS A 168 -18.54 15.70 14.74
CA LYS A 168 -18.92 14.41 15.33
C LYS A 168 -18.23 13.25 14.63
N ILE A 169 -18.20 13.24 13.30
CA ILE A 169 -17.58 12.16 12.51
C ILE A 169 -16.06 12.20 12.67
N GLY A 170 -15.46 13.40 12.65
CA GLY A 170 -14.03 13.57 12.93
C GLY A 170 -13.62 13.02 14.31
N LYS A 171 -14.42 13.27 15.35
CA LYS A 171 -14.21 12.70 16.70
C LYS A 171 -14.36 11.18 16.73
N GLN A 172 -15.29 10.61 15.97
CA GLN A 172 -15.42 9.15 15.85
C GLN A 172 -14.19 8.54 15.17
N GLY A 173 -13.64 9.16 14.13
CA GLY A 173 -12.43 8.69 13.47
C GLY A 173 -11.18 8.74 14.37
N LEU A 174 -11.04 9.83 15.16
CA LEU A 174 -10.01 9.91 16.20
C LEU A 174 -10.17 8.79 17.24
N GLU A 175 -11.40 8.52 17.69
CA GLU A 175 -11.67 7.50 18.70
C GLU A 175 -11.42 6.07 18.17
N GLU A 176 -11.86 5.75 16.94
CA GLU A 176 -11.56 4.48 16.27
C GLU A 176 -10.05 4.26 16.16
N THR A 177 -9.32 5.26 15.68
CA THR A 177 -7.85 5.21 15.58
C THR A 177 -7.21 5.01 16.94
N ARG A 178 -7.68 5.74 17.96
CA ARG A 178 -7.17 5.62 19.33
C ARG A 178 -7.41 4.22 19.90
N GLN A 179 -8.59 3.64 19.69
CA GLN A 179 -8.92 2.29 20.15
C GLN A 179 -8.03 1.24 19.47
N TYR A 180 -7.87 1.35 18.15
CA TYR A 180 -7.03 0.45 17.36
C TYR A 180 -5.57 0.46 17.84
N LEU A 181 -4.97 1.66 17.99
CA LEU A 181 -3.60 1.81 18.48
C LEU A 181 -3.46 1.38 19.95
N SER A 182 -4.44 1.66 20.80
CA SER A 182 -4.43 1.25 22.22
C SER A 182 -4.49 -0.27 22.39
N ALA A 183 -5.05 -1.00 21.43
CA ALA A 183 -5.06 -2.46 21.39
C ALA A 183 -3.71 -3.06 20.98
N GLY A 184 -2.70 -2.23 20.66
CA GLY A 184 -1.35 -2.66 20.29
C GLY A 184 -1.20 -3.01 18.81
N HIS A 185 -2.17 -2.63 17.97
CA HIS A 185 -2.09 -2.82 16.53
C HIS A 185 -1.18 -1.78 15.86
N GLN A 186 -0.57 -2.16 14.74
CA GLN A 186 0.30 -1.27 13.96
C GLN A 186 -0.55 -0.41 13.02
N GLY A 187 -0.45 0.90 13.14
CA GLY A 187 -1.21 1.84 12.34
C GLY A 187 -0.68 3.26 12.44
N HIS A 188 -1.21 4.13 11.59
CA HIS A 188 -0.98 5.57 11.64
C HIS A 188 -2.25 6.32 12.00
N VAL A 189 -2.06 7.57 12.42
CA VAL A 189 -3.18 8.51 12.48
C VAL A 189 -3.43 9.03 11.06
N GLY A 190 -4.48 8.52 10.43
CA GLY A 190 -4.86 8.91 9.07
C GLY A 190 -5.61 10.24 9.05
N LEU A 191 -5.30 11.08 8.08
CA LEU A 191 -6.00 12.32 7.79
C LEU A 191 -6.31 12.34 6.29
N HIS A 192 -7.45 12.90 5.87
CA HIS A 192 -7.75 13.04 4.44
C HIS A 192 -6.76 14.01 3.76
N ALA A 193 -7.05 15.31 3.77
CA ALA A 193 -6.22 16.32 3.13
C ALA A 193 -6.34 17.64 3.90
N SER A 194 -5.39 18.56 3.67
CA SER A 194 -5.38 19.84 4.40
C SER A 194 -6.69 20.62 4.23
N PHE A 195 -7.32 20.58 3.06
CA PHE A 195 -8.60 21.27 2.83
C PHE A 195 -9.84 20.68 3.51
N THR A 196 -9.75 19.49 4.11
CA THR A 196 -10.86 18.90 4.89
C THR A 196 -10.53 18.69 6.36
N VAL A 197 -9.34 19.08 6.80
CA VAL A 197 -8.87 18.93 8.18
C VAL A 197 -8.68 20.32 8.76
N GLY A 198 -9.44 20.66 9.78
CA GLY A 198 -9.32 21.90 10.54
C GLY A 198 -8.07 21.93 11.43
N ALA A 199 -7.71 23.12 11.92
CA ALA A 199 -6.57 23.27 12.84
C ALA A 199 -6.71 22.43 14.13
N PRO A 200 -7.88 22.41 14.82
CA PRO A 200 -8.03 21.60 16.04
C PRO A 200 -7.91 20.10 15.78
N LEU A 201 -8.38 19.62 14.63
CA LEU A 201 -8.29 18.20 14.27
C LEU A 201 -6.84 17.82 13.93
N LEU A 202 -6.12 18.66 13.18
CA LEU A 202 -4.71 18.45 12.88
C LEU A 202 -3.85 18.37 14.15
N GLU A 203 -4.06 19.29 15.09
CA GLU A 203 -3.35 19.31 16.38
C GLU A 203 -3.62 18.03 17.19
N GLN A 204 -4.88 17.61 17.30
CA GLN A 204 -5.26 16.38 17.98
C GLN A 204 -4.65 15.14 17.32
N ALA A 205 -4.62 15.09 15.99
CA ALA A 205 -4.06 13.98 15.24
C ALA A 205 -2.54 13.87 15.43
N VAL A 206 -1.81 14.99 15.36
CA VAL A 206 -0.37 15.00 15.62
C VAL A 206 -0.07 14.59 17.07
N ALA A 207 -0.77 15.16 18.05
CA ALA A 207 -0.59 14.81 19.46
C ALA A 207 -0.88 13.32 19.73
N MET A 208 -1.87 12.74 19.04
CA MET A 208 -2.15 11.31 19.10
C MET A 208 -1.01 10.47 18.50
N ALA A 209 -0.51 10.86 17.33
CA ALA A 209 0.60 10.18 16.66
C ALA A 209 1.86 10.19 17.54
N GLU A 210 2.20 11.33 18.14
CA GLU A 210 3.28 11.44 19.14
C GLU A 210 3.07 10.50 20.33
N ARG A 211 1.87 10.50 20.91
CA ARG A 211 1.54 9.68 22.09
C ARG A 211 1.70 8.18 21.82
N PHE A 212 1.33 7.71 20.63
CA PHE A 212 1.46 6.31 20.23
C PHE A 212 2.78 6.00 19.53
N ASN A 213 3.71 6.96 19.44
CA ASN A 213 4.99 6.82 18.75
C ASN A 213 4.82 6.28 17.31
N THR A 214 3.89 6.89 16.58
CA THR A 214 3.59 6.59 15.17
C THR A 214 3.58 7.89 14.35
N GLY A 215 3.54 7.76 13.02
CA GLY A 215 3.37 8.88 12.10
C GLY A 215 1.92 9.24 11.80
N VAL A 216 1.74 10.33 11.03
CA VAL A 216 0.49 10.62 10.34
C VAL A 216 0.53 10.10 8.90
N HIS A 217 -0.62 9.71 8.34
CA HIS A 217 -0.75 9.39 6.92
C HIS A 217 -1.78 10.33 6.28
N ILE A 218 -1.34 11.21 5.39
CA ILE A 218 -2.17 12.31 4.85
C ILE A 218 -1.92 12.55 3.36
N HIS A 219 -2.96 12.86 2.59
CA HIS A 219 -2.82 13.35 1.22
C HIS A 219 -2.33 14.80 1.23
N VAL A 220 -1.31 15.09 0.42
CA VAL A 220 -0.64 16.39 0.42
C VAL A 220 -0.58 16.93 -0.99
N ALA A 221 -1.23 18.08 -1.22
CA ALA A 221 -1.10 18.84 -2.46
C ALA A 221 -1.26 17.97 -3.72
N GLU A 222 -2.20 17.02 -3.68
CA GLU A 222 -2.54 16.16 -4.82
C GLU A 222 -3.05 17.01 -5.99
N ASP A 223 -3.96 17.96 -5.68
CA ASP A 223 -4.46 18.98 -6.60
C ASP A 223 -4.16 20.39 -6.06
N LEU A 224 -4.13 21.39 -6.96
CA LEU A 224 -3.95 22.79 -6.58
C LEU A 224 -5.04 23.30 -5.63
N ALA A 225 -6.23 22.72 -5.63
CA ALA A 225 -7.31 23.06 -4.70
C ALA A 225 -6.87 22.97 -3.24
N ASP A 226 -6.06 21.96 -2.87
CA ASP A 226 -5.53 21.82 -1.50
C ASP A 226 -4.60 22.98 -1.13
N GLN A 227 -3.73 23.36 -2.07
CA GLN A 227 -2.80 24.47 -1.89
C GLN A 227 -3.50 25.82 -1.81
N VAL A 228 -4.48 26.06 -2.69
CA VAL A 228 -5.27 27.29 -2.72
C VAL A 228 -6.05 27.44 -1.41
N HIS A 229 -6.79 26.41 -1.01
CA HIS A 229 -7.54 26.43 0.23
C HIS A 229 -6.62 26.62 1.44
N CYS A 230 -5.49 25.90 1.52
CA CYS A 230 -4.57 26.03 2.64
C CYS A 230 -4.03 27.47 2.76
N LYS A 231 -3.70 28.10 1.63
CA LYS A 231 -3.20 29.47 1.60
C LYS A 231 -4.27 30.49 1.98
N GLU A 232 -5.49 30.34 1.50
CA GLU A 232 -6.61 31.24 1.81
C GLU A 232 -7.05 31.14 3.27
N THR A 233 -7.12 29.92 3.81
CA THR A 233 -7.61 29.66 5.18
C THR A 233 -6.54 29.86 6.25
N TYR A 234 -5.28 29.46 5.98
CA TYR A 234 -4.20 29.42 6.97
C TYR A 234 -2.99 30.32 6.64
N GLY A 235 -3.04 31.04 5.52
CA GLY A 235 -2.00 32.00 5.12
C GLY A 235 -0.67 31.37 4.67
N ARG A 236 -0.63 30.06 4.44
CA ARG A 236 0.58 29.28 4.14
C ARG A 236 0.26 28.06 3.27
N ARG A 237 1.28 27.44 2.68
CA ARG A 237 1.11 26.23 1.85
C ARG A 237 1.05 24.95 2.68
N VAL A 238 0.62 23.84 2.07
CA VAL A 238 0.27 22.60 2.79
C VAL A 238 1.46 22.03 3.55
N ILE A 239 2.63 21.91 2.94
CA ILE A 239 3.83 21.38 3.63
C ILE A 239 4.27 22.30 4.77
N GLU A 240 4.19 23.62 4.59
CA GLU A 240 4.50 24.58 5.65
C GLU A 240 3.55 24.44 6.84
N ARG A 241 2.25 24.26 6.57
CA ARG A 241 1.25 23.98 7.60
C ARG A 241 1.56 22.70 8.37
N LEU A 242 1.88 21.62 7.67
CA LEU A 242 2.22 20.34 8.31
C LEU A 242 3.52 20.41 9.11
N LYS A 243 4.51 21.18 8.64
CA LYS A 243 5.76 21.43 9.37
C LYS A 243 5.49 22.15 10.68
N GLU A 244 4.71 23.23 10.65
CA GLU A 244 4.38 24.01 11.85
C GLU A 244 3.55 23.19 12.86
N ALA A 245 2.70 22.29 12.38
CA ALA A 245 1.94 21.38 13.23
C ALA A 245 2.80 20.25 13.83
N GLY A 246 4.04 20.06 13.40
CA GLY A 246 4.93 18.97 13.85
C GLY A 246 4.78 17.66 13.07
N ALA A 247 3.83 17.56 12.14
CA ALA A 247 3.53 16.34 11.39
C ALA A 247 4.74 15.81 10.58
N LEU A 248 5.60 16.71 10.07
CA LEU A 248 6.79 16.33 9.30
C LEU A 248 7.96 15.82 10.15
N ASP A 249 7.91 16.06 11.46
CA ASP A 249 8.96 15.67 12.39
C ASP A 249 8.69 14.32 13.06
N LEU A 250 7.46 13.80 12.93
CA LEU A 250 7.10 12.47 13.39
C LEU A 250 7.81 11.40 12.56
N ASN A 251 8.43 10.45 13.25
CA ASN A 251 9.00 9.29 12.59
C ASN A 251 7.89 8.44 11.96
N GLY A 252 8.02 8.13 10.67
CA GLY A 252 7.05 7.33 9.96
C GLY A 252 5.86 8.10 9.39
N SER A 253 5.87 9.44 9.36
CA SER A 253 4.83 10.17 8.63
C SER A 253 4.87 9.85 7.14
N ILE A 254 3.70 9.65 6.55
CA ILE A 254 3.50 9.31 5.14
C ILE A 254 2.68 10.42 4.48
N LEU A 255 3.23 11.00 3.41
CA LEU A 255 2.59 12.04 2.61
C LEU A 255 2.22 11.46 1.24
N GLY A 256 0.92 11.30 0.99
CA GLY A 256 0.40 10.85 -0.30
C GLY A 256 0.51 11.93 -1.36
N HIS A 257 0.83 11.53 -2.59
CA HIS A 257 0.86 12.35 -3.81
C HIS A 257 1.98 13.39 -3.89
N CYS A 258 1.91 14.51 -3.17
CA CYS A 258 2.87 15.61 -3.24
C CYS A 258 3.09 16.18 -4.66
N VAL A 259 2.03 16.31 -5.47
CA VAL A 259 2.17 16.74 -6.89
C VAL A 259 2.51 18.23 -6.98
N HIS A 260 1.80 19.08 -6.24
CA HIS A 260 1.87 20.53 -6.36
C HIS A 260 2.67 21.18 -5.23
N LEU A 261 3.95 20.84 -5.14
CA LEU A 261 4.88 21.50 -4.21
C LEU A 261 5.64 22.63 -4.90
N ASP A 262 5.98 23.69 -4.16
CA ASP A 262 6.97 24.69 -4.59
C ASP A 262 8.39 24.35 -4.08
N ASP A 263 9.38 25.19 -4.42
CA ASP A 263 10.78 24.95 -4.02
C ASP A 263 10.97 24.94 -2.49
N ARG A 264 10.26 25.80 -1.77
CA ARG A 264 10.36 25.89 -0.31
C ARG A 264 9.75 24.67 0.35
N GLU A 265 8.60 24.21 -0.13
CA GLU A 265 7.97 22.98 0.35
C GLU A 265 8.85 21.75 0.09
N ARG A 266 9.47 21.67 -1.09
CA ARG A 266 10.44 20.61 -1.41
C ARG A 266 11.63 20.62 -0.48
N ASP A 267 12.19 21.79 -0.17
CA ASP A 267 13.30 21.92 0.78
C ASP A 267 12.88 21.44 2.18
N LEU A 268 11.72 21.88 2.68
CA LEU A 268 11.20 21.43 3.98
C LEU A 268 11.02 19.91 4.04
N LEU A 269 10.46 19.33 2.98
CA LEU A 269 10.22 17.89 2.86
C LEU A 269 11.54 17.10 2.85
N LYS A 270 12.54 17.55 2.09
CA LYS A 270 13.84 16.89 1.95
C LYS A 270 14.58 16.73 3.29
N TYR A 271 14.41 17.69 4.20
CA TYR A 271 15.03 17.67 5.54
C TYR A 271 14.11 17.14 6.64
N SER A 272 12.90 16.68 6.30
CA SER A 272 11.95 16.09 7.25
C SER A 272 12.22 14.60 7.51
N ALA A 273 11.46 13.99 8.43
CA ALA A 273 11.45 12.54 8.64
C ALA A 273 10.42 11.81 7.77
N ALA A 274 9.57 12.56 7.06
CA ALA A 274 8.44 12.03 6.33
C ALA A 274 8.84 11.29 5.05
N TRP A 275 8.01 10.33 4.68
CA TRP A 275 8.07 9.59 3.43
C TRP A 275 7.01 10.09 2.46
N VAL A 276 7.33 10.11 1.17
CA VAL A 276 6.38 10.41 0.10
C VAL A 276 5.92 9.11 -0.53
N VAL A 277 4.62 9.00 -0.81
CA VAL A 277 4.09 7.90 -1.63
C VAL A 277 3.66 8.42 -2.99
N GLN A 278 4.30 7.90 -4.03
CA GLN A 278 4.03 8.22 -5.42
C GLN A 278 2.90 7.33 -5.96
N ASN A 279 1.74 7.94 -6.22
CA ASN A 279 0.53 7.28 -6.73
C ASN A 279 0.26 7.66 -8.21
N VAL A 280 1.22 7.40 -9.09
CA VAL A 280 1.25 7.98 -10.45
C VAL A 280 0.00 7.67 -11.30
N GLU A 281 -0.54 6.46 -11.24
CA GLU A 281 -1.71 6.08 -12.04
C GLU A 281 -2.97 6.79 -11.55
N SER A 282 -3.09 7.00 -10.23
CA SER A 282 -4.18 7.79 -9.65
C SER A 282 -4.06 9.26 -10.04
N ASN A 283 -2.86 9.85 -9.93
CA ASN A 283 -2.62 11.24 -10.33
C ASN A 283 -3.05 11.49 -11.79
N LEU A 284 -2.72 10.56 -12.69
CA LEU A 284 -3.11 10.62 -14.09
C LEU A 284 -4.62 10.41 -14.28
N ASN A 285 -5.22 9.45 -13.57
CA ASN A 285 -6.65 9.17 -13.64
C ASN A 285 -7.50 10.36 -13.19
N ASN A 286 -7.11 11.00 -12.08
CA ASN A 286 -7.81 12.16 -11.53
C ASN A 286 -7.46 13.47 -12.25
N ASN A 287 -6.57 13.43 -13.23
CA ASN A 287 -6.09 14.58 -14.01
C ASN A 287 -5.59 15.74 -13.13
N VAL A 288 -4.92 15.41 -12.03
CA VAL A 288 -4.38 16.40 -11.08
C VAL A 288 -2.98 16.88 -11.48
N GLY A 289 -2.37 16.28 -12.50
CA GLY A 289 -1.06 16.67 -13.04
C GLY A 289 0.06 15.70 -12.69
N VAL A 290 1.29 16.11 -13.01
CA VAL A 290 2.50 15.30 -12.85
C VAL A 290 3.63 16.16 -12.30
N THR A 291 4.57 15.53 -11.57
CA THR A 291 5.73 16.20 -10.99
C THR A 291 6.99 15.34 -11.11
N GLY A 292 8.15 15.96 -10.89
CA GLY A 292 9.42 15.26 -10.70
C GLY A 292 9.62 14.98 -9.20
N TYR A 293 9.70 13.70 -8.83
CA TYR A 293 9.83 13.29 -7.44
C TYR A 293 11.28 13.35 -6.93
N ALA A 294 12.29 13.40 -7.80
CA ALA A 294 13.71 13.46 -7.44
C ALA A 294 14.04 14.66 -6.54
N SER A 295 13.31 15.76 -6.68
CA SER A 295 13.47 16.95 -5.84
C SER A 295 12.81 16.84 -4.46
N HIS A 296 12.13 15.73 -4.15
CA HIS A 296 11.46 15.48 -2.87
C HIS A 296 12.37 14.75 -1.87
N GLY A 297 13.58 14.35 -2.28
CA GLY A 297 14.53 13.58 -1.49
C GLY A 297 14.47 12.07 -1.81
N ASN A 298 15.05 11.26 -0.94
CA ASN A 298 15.22 9.81 -1.19
C ASN A 298 14.17 8.95 -0.48
N ARG A 299 13.37 9.51 0.43
CA ARG A 299 12.31 8.80 1.17
C ARG A 299 11.04 8.74 0.33
N ILE A 300 11.10 7.98 -0.75
CA ILE A 300 9.99 7.82 -1.69
C ILE A 300 9.67 6.34 -1.81
N MET A 301 8.40 6.00 -1.64
CA MET A 301 7.86 4.68 -1.94
C MET A 301 6.71 4.77 -2.94
N LEU A 302 6.26 3.63 -3.45
CA LEU A 302 5.15 3.57 -4.40
C LEU A 302 3.86 3.09 -3.72
N GLY A 303 2.74 3.57 -4.25
CA GLY A 303 1.40 3.12 -3.89
C GLY A 303 0.56 2.84 -5.12
N THR A 304 -0.61 2.25 -4.89
CA THR A 304 -1.63 2.02 -5.92
C THR A 304 -2.84 2.92 -5.73
N ASP A 305 -2.98 3.54 -4.55
CA ASP A 305 -4.18 4.29 -4.20
C ASP A 305 -5.41 3.36 -4.35
N GLY A 306 -6.57 3.84 -4.78
CA GLY A 306 -7.78 3.05 -5.03
C GLY A 306 -7.87 2.37 -6.41
N MET A 307 -6.78 2.35 -7.20
CA MET A 307 -6.85 1.96 -8.63
C MET A 307 -6.83 0.44 -8.86
N HIS A 308 -5.89 -0.26 -8.24
CA HIS A 308 -5.67 -1.71 -8.34
C HIS A 308 -4.75 -2.21 -7.22
N SER A 309 -4.27 -3.44 -7.30
CA SER A 309 -3.40 -4.07 -6.28
C SER A 309 -2.12 -4.64 -6.91
N ASP A 310 -1.60 -3.98 -7.95
CA ASP A 310 -0.47 -4.47 -8.76
C ASP A 310 0.69 -3.46 -8.69
N MET A 311 1.71 -3.81 -7.92
CA MET A 311 2.87 -2.94 -7.68
C MET A 311 3.87 -2.94 -8.85
N LEU A 312 3.93 -4.00 -9.65
CA LEU A 312 4.79 -4.03 -10.84
C LEU A 312 4.25 -3.06 -11.90
N ARG A 313 2.93 -3.03 -12.06
CA ARG A 313 2.24 -2.05 -12.90
C ARG A 313 2.50 -0.61 -12.43
N SER A 314 2.31 -0.33 -11.13
CA SER A 314 2.60 0.99 -10.56
C SER A 314 4.06 1.41 -10.77
N ALA A 315 5.02 0.48 -10.60
CA ALA A 315 6.44 0.75 -10.83
C ALA A 315 6.73 1.13 -12.28
N LYS A 316 6.18 0.39 -13.25
CA LYS A 316 6.35 0.71 -14.68
C LYS A 316 5.73 2.05 -15.03
N ALA A 317 4.52 2.33 -14.55
CA ALA A 317 3.87 3.61 -14.76
C ALA A 317 4.72 4.76 -14.20
N ALA A 318 5.28 4.60 -13.00
CA ALA A 318 6.12 5.60 -12.36
C ALA A 318 7.44 5.80 -13.11
N PHE A 319 8.04 4.71 -13.60
CA PHE A 319 9.23 4.74 -14.44
C PHE A 319 9.00 5.52 -15.74
N PHE A 320 7.97 5.16 -16.51
CA PHE A 320 7.71 5.77 -17.82
C PHE A 320 7.31 7.22 -17.70
N MET A 321 6.47 7.56 -16.72
CA MET A 321 6.15 8.96 -16.44
C MET A 321 7.45 9.69 -16.05
N GLY A 322 8.19 9.17 -15.07
CA GLY A 322 9.40 9.78 -14.52
C GLY A 322 10.52 10.00 -15.56
N GLN A 323 10.53 9.31 -16.70
CA GLN A 323 11.44 9.64 -17.81
C GLN A 323 11.32 11.10 -18.24
N GLY A 324 10.07 11.60 -18.36
CA GLY A 324 9.79 12.93 -18.89
C GLY A 324 9.92 14.05 -17.87
N THR A 325 9.73 13.77 -16.57
CA THR A 325 9.78 14.81 -15.52
C THR A 325 11.07 14.87 -14.74
N GLU A 326 11.80 13.77 -14.61
CA GLU A 326 12.96 13.68 -13.72
C GLU A 326 14.10 12.80 -14.23
N GLY A 327 13.95 12.13 -15.37
CA GLY A 327 14.96 11.24 -15.93
C GLY A 327 15.27 10.03 -15.04
N ILE A 328 14.25 9.44 -14.40
CA ILE A 328 14.42 8.32 -13.47
C ILE A 328 15.16 7.14 -14.11
N SER A 329 16.12 6.54 -13.40
CA SER A 329 16.88 5.39 -13.89
C SER A 329 16.22 4.06 -13.50
N PHE A 330 16.65 2.93 -14.07
CA PHE A 330 16.17 1.63 -13.61
C PHE A 330 16.47 1.37 -12.12
N PRO A 331 17.68 1.67 -11.60
CA PRO A 331 17.93 1.58 -10.17
C PRO A 331 17.01 2.49 -9.36
N GLY A 332 16.77 3.72 -9.83
CA GLY A 332 15.92 4.69 -9.13
C GLY A 332 14.46 4.23 -8.98
N ILE A 333 13.86 3.65 -10.02
CA ILE A 333 12.50 3.11 -9.87
C ILE A 333 12.48 1.86 -8.98
N TYR A 334 13.49 1.00 -9.08
CA TYR A 334 13.58 -0.18 -8.24
C TYR A 334 13.75 0.19 -6.76
N GLU A 335 14.54 1.21 -6.45
CA GLU A 335 14.69 1.77 -5.11
C GLU A 335 13.34 2.28 -4.57
N ARG A 336 12.56 3.04 -5.35
CA ARG A 336 11.22 3.48 -4.95
C ARG A 336 10.24 2.31 -4.75
N PHE A 337 10.29 1.31 -5.63
CA PHE A 337 9.48 0.10 -5.51
C PHE A 337 9.79 -0.66 -4.22
N ARG A 338 11.08 -0.73 -3.84
CA ARG A 338 11.54 -1.34 -2.58
C ARG A 338 11.50 -0.40 -1.38
N GLY A 339 11.20 0.88 -1.58
CA GLY A 339 11.18 1.92 -0.55
C GLY A 339 10.23 1.60 0.60
N ILE A 340 9.14 0.87 0.36
CA ILE A 340 8.26 0.41 1.43
C ILE A 340 8.98 -0.51 2.43
N HIS A 341 9.88 -1.38 2.00
CA HIS A 341 10.59 -2.28 2.92
C HIS A 341 11.57 -1.49 3.81
N GLN A 342 12.23 -0.47 3.23
CA GLN A 342 13.09 0.45 3.98
C GLN A 342 12.27 1.28 4.99
N TYR A 343 11.10 1.74 4.57
CA TYR A 343 10.14 2.42 5.43
C TYR A 343 9.73 1.55 6.63
N LEU A 344 9.31 0.30 6.36
CA LEU A 344 8.87 -0.65 7.37
C LEU A 344 9.99 -1.02 8.35
N GLU A 345 11.23 -1.16 7.87
CA GLU A 345 12.41 -1.33 8.71
C GLU A 345 12.64 -0.10 9.61
N GLN A 346 12.60 1.12 9.05
CA GLN A 346 12.78 2.37 9.82
C GLN A 346 11.78 2.52 10.97
N VAL A 347 10.52 2.12 10.75
CA VAL A 347 9.47 2.21 11.77
C VAL A 347 9.32 0.94 12.63
N ASN A 348 10.20 -0.05 12.44
CA ASN A 348 10.15 -1.35 13.12
C ASN A 348 8.81 -2.08 12.97
N ALA A 349 8.20 -1.99 11.78
CA ALA A 349 6.97 -2.70 11.46
C ALA A 349 7.17 -4.23 11.51
N GLN A 350 6.11 -4.98 11.82
CA GLN A 350 6.15 -6.44 11.92
C GLN A 350 5.42 -7.04 10.72
N GLY A 351 5.88 -8.18 10.22
CA GLY A 351 5.23 -8.86 9.09
C GLY A 351 5.83 -8.53 7.72
N ASP A 352 7.00 -7.87 7.68
CA ASP A 352 7.81 -7.67 6.47
C ASP A 352 9.21 -8.33 6.57
N GLY A 353 9.31 -9.47 7.26
CA GLY A 353 10.57 -10.22 7.39
C GLY A 353 11.14 -10.72 6.05
N ASP A 354 12.40 -11.15 6.04
CA ASP A 354 13.06 -11.71 4.85
C ASP A 354 12.35 -13.00 4.36
N ASN A 355 11.57 -13.64 5.24
CA ASN A 355 10.72 -14.79 4.93
C ASN A 355 9.44 -14.45 4.13
N ASN A 356 9.25 -13.19 3.72
CA ASN A 356 8.22 -12.83 2.75
C ASN A 356 8.79 -12.90 1.34
N LEU A 357 8.30 -13.85 0.55
CA LEU A 357 8.85 -14.17 -0.76
C LEU A 357 7.75 -14.22 -1.81
N VAL A 358 8.10 -13.88 -3.05
CA VAL A 358 7.30 -14.15 -4.24
C VAL A 358 8.06 -15.09 -5.14
N ILE A 359 7.35 -16.11 -5.66
CA ILE A 359 7.85 -17.08 -6.63
C ILE A 359 7.19 -16.73 -7.97
N LEU A 360 8.03 -16.43 -8.96
CA LEU A 360 7.65 -15.96 -10.28
C LEU A 360 7.95 -17.04 -11.32
N ASP A 361 6.90 -17.50 -12.00
CA ASP A 361 6.97 -18.32 -13.21
C ASP A 361 7.27 -17.40 -14.42
N TYR A 362 8.52 -16.98 -14.51
CA TYR A 362 9.01 -16.01 -15.50
C TYR A 362 9.99 -16.67 -16.46
N GLU A 363 9.44 -17.32 -17.49
CA GLU A 363 10.22 -17.81 -18.62
C GLU A 363 10.62 -16.64 -19.53
N THR A 364 11.93 -16.43 -19.71
CA THR A 364 12.45 -15.24 -20.40
C THR A 364 13.37 -15.61 -21.56
N PRO A 365 13.33 -14.88 -22.70
CA PRO A 365 14.16 -15.19 -23.87
C PRO A 365 15.64 -14.82 -23.68
N THR A 366 16.01 -14.11 -22.61
CA THR A 366 17.38 -13.70 -22.33
C THR A 366 17.84 -14.18 -20.96
N PRO A 367 19.10 -14.59 -20.78
CA PRO A 367 19.61 -14.97 -19.47
C PRO A 367 19.43 -13.84 -18.45
N MET A 368 19.06 -14.20 -17.23
CA MET A 368 18.97 -13.27 -16.11
C MET A 368 20.27 -13.26 -15.31
N THR A 369 20.82 -12.08 -15.10
CA THR A 369 22.08 -11.83 -14.38
C THR A 369 21.92 -10.58 -13.52
N SER A 370 22.84 -10.36 -12.58
CA SER A 370 22.83 -9.16 -11.74
C SER A 370 22.91 -7.86 -12.55
N ASP A 371 23.64 -7.88 -13.68
CA ASP A 371 23.84 -6.70 -14.53
C ASP A 371 22.60 -6.29 -15.33
N ASN A 372 21.69 -7.23 -15.61
CA ASN A 372 20.52 -6.98 -16.47
C ASN A 372 19.16 -7.19 -15.80
N PHE A 373 19.12 -7.66 -14.54
CA PHE A 373 17.87 -7.90 -13.80
C PHE A 373 16.92 -6.70 -13.82
N LEU A 374 17.45 -5.48 -13.66
CA LEU A 374 16.60 -4.29 -13.66
C LEU A 374 15.91 -4.03 -15.01
N GLY A 375 16.53 -4.44 -16.13
CA GLY A 375 15.88 -4.43 -17.43
C GLY A 375 14.71 -5.43 -17.50
N HIS A 376 14.89 -6.63 -16.92
CA HIS A 376 13.81 -7.61 -16.77
C HIS A 376 12.70 -7.07 -15.85
N PHE A 377 13.03 -6.40 -14.75
CA PHE A 377 12.05 -5.80 -13.84
C PHE A 377 11.15 -4.78 -14.56
N VAL A 378 11.75 -3.86 -15.32
CA VAL A 378 10.99 -2.79 -16.00
C VAL A 378 10.22 -3.29 -17.22
N PHE A 379 10.81 -4.19 -18.03
CA PHE A 379 10.23 -4.57 -19.34
C PHE A 379 9.65 -5.98 -19.41
N GLY A 380 9.99 -6.84 -18.47
CA GLY A 380 9.69 -8.27 -18.53
C GLY A 380 8.73 -8.77 -17.46
N LEU A 381 9.01 -8.48 -16.19
CA LEU A 381 8.23 -9.00 -15.07
C LEU A 381 6.81 -8.42 -15.06
N GLU A 382 5.80 -9.26 -14.98
CA GLU A 382 4.39 -8.91 -14.87
C GLU A 382 3.77 -9.65 -13.68
N SER A 383 2.67 -9.13 -13.14
CA SER A 383 1.91 -9.79 -12.06
C SER A 383 1.36 -11.16 -12.48
N SER A 384 1.15 -11.39 -13.78
CA SER A 384 0.76 -12.70 -14.33
C SER A 384 1.80 -13.81 -14.11
N HIS A 385 3.07 -13.44 -13.87
CA HIS A 385 4.14 -14.39 -13.53
C HIS A 385 4.09 -14.81 -12.06
N VAL A 386 3.36 -14.14 -11.18
CA VAL A 386 3.23 -14.56 -9.78
C VAL A 386 2.56 -15.95 -9.73
N ASP A 387 3.34 -16.94 -9.29
CA ASP A 387 2.88 -18.32 -9.14
C ASP A 387 2.55 -18.64 -7.68
N SER A 388 3.45 -18.28 -6.76
CA SER A 388 3.28 -18.56 -5.33
C SER A 388 3.78 -17.40 -4.49
N VAL A 389 3.18 -17.21 -3.30
CA VAL A 389 3.50 -16.10 -2.39
C VAL A 389 3.57 -16.60 -0.97
N VAL A 390 4.64 -16.18 -0.28
CA VAL A 390 4.92 -16.51 1.11
C VAL A 390 4.83 -15.22 1.94
N SER A 391 4.00 -15.22 2.98
CA SER A 391 3.81 -14.11 3.92
C SER A 391 4.04 -14.59 5.34
N SER A 392 4.95 -13.94 6.08
CA SER A 392 5.43 -14.35 7.41
C SER A 392 5.83 -15.83 7.46
N GLY A 393 6.47 -16.31 6.38
CA GLY A 393 6.90 -17.71 6.23
C GLY A 393 5.78 -18.72 5.94
N LYS A 394 4.54 -18.26 5.77
CA LYS A 394 3.40 -19.10 5.38
C LYS A 394 3.11 -18.97 3.90
N LEU A 395 2.88 -20.09 3.23
CA LEU A 395 2.40 -20.12 1.86
C LEU A 395 0.95 -19.64 1.81
N ILE A 396 0.72 -18.43 1.27
CA ILE A 396 -0.62 -17.83 1.18
C ILE A 396 -1.22 -17.95 -0.21
N VAL A 397 -0.37 -18.01 -1.25
CA VAL A 397 -0.77 -18.31 -2.64
C VAL A 397 0.11 -19.44 -3.14
N HIS A 398 -0.48 -20.44 -3.78
CA HIS A 398 0.23 -21.53 -4.40
C HIS A 398 -0.38 -21.86 -5.76
N HIS A 399 0.44 -21.92 -6.81
CA HIS A 399 -0.02 -22.13 -8.19
C HIS A 399 -1.19 -21.22 -8.57
N LYS A 400 -1.03 -19.92 -8.29
CA LYS A 400 -1.97 -18.83 -8.56
C LYS A 400 -3.30 -18.91 -7.81
N LYS A 401 -3.40 -19.80 -6.82
CA LYS A 401 -4.60 -19.99 -5.98
C LYS A 401 -4.32 -19.62 -4.54
N LEU A 402 -5.26 -18.91 -3.92
CA LEU A 402 -5.21 -18.63 -2.48
C LEU A 402 -5.31 -19.93 -1.67
N VAL A 403 -4.50 -20.04 -0.61
CA VAL A 403 -4.38 -21.24 0.23
C VAL A 403 -5.25 -21.13 1.49
N LEU A 404 -5.32 -19.94 2.09
CA LEU A 404 -5.90 -19.75 3.43
C LEU A 404 -7.42 -19.46 3.42
N ALA A 405 -8.00 -19.15 2.26
CA ALA A 405 -9.43 -18.90 2.11
C ALA A 405 -9.94 -19.25 0.70
N SER A 406 -11.25 -19.43 0.57
CA SER A 406 -11.93 -19.66 -0.70
C SER A 406 -12.00 -18.36 -1.53
N GLU A 407 -11.38 -18.36 -2.72
CA GLU A 407 -11.50 -17.24 -3.66
C GLU A 407 -12.95 -17.03 -4.11
N ASP A 408 -13.70 -18.13 -4.31
CA ASP A 408 -15.10 -18.07 -4.74
C ASP A 408 -15.99 -17.44 -3.66
N ASP A 409 -15.74 -17.72 -2.38
CA ASP A 409 -16.48 -17.12 -1.27
C ASP A 409 -16.19 -15.62 -1.18
N ILE A 410 -14.91 -15.24 -1.25
CA ILE A 410 -14.47 -13.84 -1.20
C ILE A 410 -15.08 -13.05 -2.36
N LEU A 411 -14.92 -13.55 -3.59
CA LEU A 411 -15.41 -12.86 -4.78
C LEU A 411 -16.94 -12.91 -4.90
N GLY A 412 -17.58 -13.98 -4.41
CA GLY A 412 -19.03 -14.09 -4.31
C GLY A 412 -19.60 -13.01 -3.38
N SER A 413 -19.05 -12.90 -2.17
CA SER A 413 -19.42 -11.86 -1.20
C SER A 413 -19.15 -10.45 -1.74
N ALA A 414 -18.01 -10.22 -2.37
CA ALA A 414 -17.67 -8.93 -2.98
C ALA A 414 -18.66 -8.53 -4.08
N ARG A 415 -19.06 -9.46 -4.96
CA ARG A 415 -20.07 -9.18 -5.99
C ARG A 415 -21.44 -8.86 -5.38
N GLU A 416 -21.85 -9.60 -4.35
CA GLU A 416 -23.12 -9.33 -3.66
C GLU A 416 -23.12 -7.93 -3.02
N MET A 417 -22.04 -7.59 -2.30
CA MET A 417 -21.91 -6.28 -1.65
C MET A 417 -21.77 -5.14 -2.67
N ALA A 418 -21.10 -5.37 -3.80
CA ALA A 418 -21.00 -4.39 -4.87
C ALA A 418 -22.38 -4.04 -5.43
N VAL A 419 -23.24 -5.04 -5.70
CA VAL A 419 -24.62 -4.80 -6.17
C VAL A 419 -25.40 -3.97 -5.13
N LYS A 420 -25.35 -4.36 -3.85
CA LYS A 420 -26.02 -3.60 -2.77
C LYS A 420 -25.51 -2.16 -2.68
N LEU A 421 -24.20 -1.94 -2.79
CA LEU A 421 -23.61 -0.60 -2.76
C LEU A 421 -24.08 0.20 -3.98
N TRP A 422 -24.03 -0.38 -5.18
CA TRP A 422 -24.41 0.31 -6.40
C TRP A 422 -25.89 0.69 -6.44
N GLU A 423 -26.77 -0.14 -5.87
CA GLU A 423 -28.19 0.19 -5.66
C GLU A 423 -28.35 1.40 -4.73
N LYS A 424 -27.58 1.47 -3.63
CA LYS A 424 -27.55 2.66 -2.75
C LYS A 424 -27.04 3.92 -3.46
N LEU A 425 -26.05 3.78 -4.36
CA LEU A 425 -25.47 4.92 -5.09
C LEU A 425 -26.40 5.47 -6.17
N ALA A 426 -27.30 4.63 -6.71
CA ALA A 426 -28.23 4.99 -7.77
C ALA A 426 -29.55 5.60 -7.27
N GLY A 427 -29.92 5.35 -6.02
CA GLY A 427 -31.06 5.97 -5.33
C GLY A 427 -30.71 7.33 -4.76
#